data_AF-A0A5D2J8D4-F1
#
_entry.id   AF-A0A5D2J8D4-F1
#
_cell.length_a   1.000
_cell.length_b   1.000
_cell.length_c   1.000
_cell.angle_alpha   90.00
_cell.angle_beta   90.00
_cell.angle_gamma   90.00
#
_symmetry.space_group_name_H-M   'P 1'
#
loop_
_entity.id
_entity.type
_entity.pdbx_description
1 polymer ?
#
loop_
_entity_poly.entity_id
_entity_poly.type
_entity_poly.pdbx_seq_one_letter_code
_entity_poly.pdbx_strand_id
1 'polypeptide(L)'
;MALLQIHTLPHQIPSLSPIVSSSKIHSQNSLFFSTTKVRPFSLSTQPRKLLCKPPLGKYVREDYLVKKMSSQEIEELVRGERRVPIIIDFYATWCGPCILMAQELEMLAVEYEKNAIIVKVDTDEEHQFAQDMQVRGLPTLFFISPDPNKEAIRTEGLIPIQMMRDILDNEM
;
A
#
# COMPACT_ATOMS: atom_id res chain seq x y z
N MET A 1 24.66 47.55 18.92
CA MET A 1 24.32 48.65 17.98
C MET A 1 24.75 48.23 16.59
N ALA A 2 23.81 47.76 15.77
CA ALA A 2 23.87 47.77 14.31
C ALA A 2 22.48 47.30 13.82
N LEU A 3 21.59 48.27 13.66
CA LEU A 3 20.30 48.14 12.98
C LEU A 3 20.58 48.04 11.48
N LEU A 4 20.06 47.02 10.80
CA LEU A 4 19.89 47.06 9.35
C LEU A 4 18.52 46.51 8.96
N GLN A 5 17.90 47.28 8.07
CA GLN A 5 16.47 47.39 7.83
C GLN A 5 15.86 46.24 7.05
N ILE A 6 14.63 45.95 7.45
CA ILE A 6 13.58 45.20 6.79
C ILE A 6 13.20 45.95 5.50
N HIS A 7 13.29 45.30 4.35
CA HIS A 7 12.65 45.76 3.11
C HIS A 7 11.68 44.70 2.62
N THR A 8 10.40 44.98 2.82
CA THR A 8 9.25 44.26 2.30
C THR A 8 9.01 44.65 0.85
N LEU A 9 8.89 43.66 -0.03
CA LEU A 9 8.55 43.83 -1.45
C LEU A 9 7.15 43.20 -1.68
N PRO A 10 6.12 43.98 -2.04
CA PRO A 10 4.83 43.45 -2.43
C PRO A 10 4.81 43.26 -3.95
N HIS A 11 4.68 42.02 -4.43
CA HIS A 11 4.33 41.78 -5.83
C HIS A 11 3.01 41.02 -5.96
N GLN A 12 2.19 41.59 -6.83
CA GLN A 12 0.75 41.47 -6.90
C GLN A 12 0.28 40.19 -7.59
N ILE A 13 -0.84 39.69 -7.09
CA ILE A 13 -1.72 38.68 -7.70
C ILE A 13 -2.55 39.37 -8.79
N PRO A 14 -2.63 38.88 -10.04
CA PRO A 14 -3.69 39.26 -10.96
C PRO A 14 -4.88 38.32 -10.82
N SER A 15 -5.97 38.87 -10.27
CA SER A 15 -7.33 38.36 -10.38
C SER A 15 -7.88 38.59 -11.79
N LEU A 16 -8.40 37.56 -12.44
CA LEU A 16 -9.25 37.68 -13.63
C LEU A 16 -10.58 36.95 -13.36
N SER A 17 -11.65 37.72 -13.34
CA SER A 17 -13.05 37.28 -13.40
C SER A 17 -13.69 37.89 -14.66
N PRO A 18 -15.00 37.72 -14.89
CA PRO A 18 -15.62 36.58 -15.56
C PRO A 18 -16.11 36.95 -16.97
N ILE A 19 -16.08 36.02 -17.93
CA ILE A 19 -16.78 36.21 -19.21
C ILE A 19 -18.17 35.58 -19.10
N VAL A 20 -19.16 36.46 -18.94
CA VAL A 20 -20.56 36.20 -19.29
C VAL A 20 -20.73 36.47 -20.78
N SER A 21 -21.28 35.52 -21.53
CA SER A 21 -22.12 35.85 -22.69
C SER A 21 -23.09 34.73 -23.00
N SER A 22 -24.34 35.05 -22.67
CA SER A 22 -25.62 34.49 -23.10
C SER A 22 -25.65 34.08 -24.58
N SER A 23 -26.32 32.97 -24.92
CA SER A 23 -27.66 33.04 -25.55
C SER A 23 -28.17 31.71 -26.14
N LYS A 24 -29.49 31.55 -26.04
CA LYS A 24 -30.42 30.76 -26.88
C LYS A 24 -30.70 29.30 -26.52
N ILE A 25 -31.75 29.18 -25.70
CA ILE A 25 -32.82 28.18 -25.78
C ILE A 25 -33.46 28.19 -27.19
N HIS A 26 -33.44 27.05 -27.89
CA HIS A 26 -34.35 26.60 -28.96
C HIS A 26 -33.83 25.21 -29.38
N SER A 27 -34.56 24.16 -29.71
CA SER A 27 -35.97 23.85 -29.81
C SER A 27 -36.07 22.34 -29.70
N GLN A 28 -37.27 21.90 -29.34
CA GLN A 28 -37.75 20.53 -29.39
C GLN A 28 -37.35 19.82 -30.68
N ASN A 29 -36.98 18.55 -30.54
CA ASN A 29 -37.30 17.54 -31.54
C ASN A 29 -37.72 16.26 -30.84
N SER A 30 -38.96 16.27 -30.36
CA SER A 30 -39.77 15.07 -30.23
C SER A 30 -40.25 14.69 -31.63
N LEU A 31 -39.68 13.64 -32.22
CA LEU A 31 -40.39 12.86 -33.22
C LEU A 31 -40.25 11.38 -32.89
N PHE A 32 -41.41 10.86 -32.52
CA PHE A 32 -41.75 9.47 -32.27
C PHE A 32 -41.60 8.59 -33.52
N PHE A 33 -41.69 7.27 -33.25
CA PHE A 33 -41.92 6.14 -34.16
C PHE A 33 -40.65 5.59 -34.83
N SER A 34 -40.29 4.31 -34.74
CA SER A 34 -41.16 3.13 -34.83
C SER A 34 -40.56 1.91 -34.12
N THR A 35 -41.47 1.01 -33.77
CA THR A 35 -41.27 -0.30 -33.17
C THR A 35 -40.29 -1.19 -33.92
N THR A 36 -39.06 -1.33 -33.44
CA THR A 36 -38.21 -2.49 -33.76
C THR A 36 -38.06 -3.36 -32.54
N LYS A 37 -39.02 -4.28 -32.40
CA LYS A 37 -38.90 -5.63 -31.82
C LYS A 37 -37.64 -5.82 -30.95
N VAL A 38 -37.71 -5.37 -29.70
CA VAL A 38 -36.80 -5.87 -28.66
C VAL A 38 -37.07 -7.38 -28.59
N ARG A 39 -36.19 -8.19 -29.17
CA ARG A 39 -36.19 -9.63 -28.88
C ARG A 39 -35.93 -9.72 -27.38
N PRO A 40 -36.81 -10.35 -26.57
CA PRO A 40 -36.42 -10.67 -25.22
C PRO A 40 -35.22 -11.61 -25.38
N PHE A 41 -34.03 -11.12 -25.02
CA PHE A 41 -32.89 -11.99 -24.83
C PHE A 41 -33.32 -12.90 -23.69
N SER A 42 -33.82 -14.09 -24.03
CA SER A 42 -34.15 -15.11 -23.05
C SER A 42 -32.83 -15.43 -22.37
N LEU A 43 -32.61 -14.83 -21.20
CA LEU A 43 -31.62 -15.28 -20.25
C LEU A 43 -32.10 -16.67 -19.84
N SER A 44 -31.72 -17.68 -20.63
CA SER A 44 -31.77 -19.05 -20.19
C SER A 44 -30.73 -19.16 -19.07
N THR A 45 -31.17 -18.91 -17.85
CA THR A 45 -30.41 -19.13 -16.63
C THR A 45 -30.34 -20.64 -16.41
N GLN A 46 -29.68 -21.35 -17.32
CA GLN A 46 -29.20 -22.70 -17.05
C GLN A 46 -28.06 -22.53 -16.05
N PRO A 47 -28.18 -23.03 -14.81
CA PRO A 47 -27.10 -22.98 -13.86
C PRO A 47 -25.93 -23.77 -14.46
N ARG A 48 -24.86 -23.07 -14.85
CA ARG A 48 -23.66 -23.72 -15.38
C ARG A 48 -23.13 -24.64 -14.27
N LYS A 49 -23.23 -25.95 -14.49
CA LYS A 49 -22.56 -26.91 -13.63
C LYS A 49 -21.06 -26.65 -13.73
N LEU A 50 -20.44 -26.38 -12.59
CA LEU A 50 -18.98 -26.32 -12.51
C LEU A 50 -18.43 -27.67 -12.99
N LEU A 51 -17.62 -27.64 -14.04
CA LEU A 51 -17.04 -28.85 -14.66
C LEU A 51 -16.03 -29.53 -13.74
N CYS A 52 -15.48 -28.79 -12.78
CA CYS A 52 -14.54 -29.28 -11.79
C CYS A 52 -14.87 -28.67 -10.43
N LYS A 53 -14.60 -29.43 -9.37
CA LYS A 53 -14.58 -28.88 -8.03
C LYS A 53 -13.39 -27.90 -7.96
N PRO A 54 -13.59 -26.66 -7.47
CA PRO A 54 -12.47 -25.77 -7.24
C PRO A 54 -11.45 -26.48 -6.33
N PRO A 55 -10.14 -26.29 -6.57
CA PRO A 55 -9.14 -26.90 -5.71
C PRO A 55 -9.42 -26.51 -4.26
N LEU A 56 -9.34 -27.48 -3.36
CA LEU A 56 -9.37 -27.23 -1.91
C LEU A 56 -8.04 -26.56 -1.51
N GLY A 57 -7.87 -25.30 -1.91
CA GLY A 57 -6.86 -24.45 -1.30
C GLY A 57 -7.25 -24.28 0.17
N LYS A 58 -6.33 -24.55 1.09
CA LYS A 58 -6.51 -24.07 2.46
C LYS A 58 -6.55 -22.54 2.37
N TYR A 59 -7.63 -21.93 2.83
CA TYR A 59 -7.65 -20.49 3.07
C TYR A 59 -6.69 -20.23 4.23
N VAL A 60 -5.43 -19.95 3.90
CA VAL A 60 -4.48 -19.41 4.86
C VAL A 60 -4.87 -17.95 5.01
N ARG A 61 -5.19 -17.53 6.22
CA ARG A 61 -5.49 -16.12 6.48
C ARG A 61 -4.23 -15.29 6.20
N GLU A 62 -4.38 -14.06 5.73
CA GLU A 62 -3.24 -13.17 5.38
C GLU A 62 -2.36 -12.78 6.58
N ASP A 63 -2.68 -13.25 7.79
CA ASP A 63 -1.96 -13.02 9.04
C ASP A 63 -1.23 -14.28 9.56
N TYR A 64 -1.24 -15.40 8.81
CA TYR A 64 -0.72 -16.67 9.33
C TYR A 64 0.80 -16.65 9.55
N LEU A 65 1.57 -16.02 8.66
CA LEU A 65 3.03 -15.89 8.80
C LEU A 65 3.50 -14.45 8.92
N VAL A 66 2.87 -13.51 8.19
CA VAL A 66 3.16 -12.08 8.31
C VAL A 66 2.18 -11.42 9.29
N LYS A 67 2.53 -11.48 10.58
CA LYS A 67 1.68 -10.96 11.66
C LYS A 67 1.66 -9.42 11.65
N LYS A 68 0.45 -8.84 11.75
CA LYS A 68 0.28 -7.42 12.07
C LYS A 68 0.62 -7.16 13.53
N MET A 69 1.48 -6.19 13.82
CA MET A 69 1.91 -5.86 15.18
C MET A 69 1.78 -4.37 15.46
N SER A 70 1.55 -4.01 16.73
CA SER A 70 1.54 -2.62 17.19
C SER A 70 2.97 -2.09 17.39
N SER A 71 3.10 -0.77 17.50
CA SER A 71 4.39 -0.12 17.79
C SER A 71 5.09 -0.69 19.03
N GLN A 72 4.35 -0.92 20.11
CA GLN A 72 4.87 -1.47 21.36
C GLN A 72 5.42 -2.89 21.18
N GLU A 73 4.66 -3.76 20.50
CA GLU A 73 5.10 -5.14 20.29
C GLU A 73 6.36 -5.18 19.39
N ILE A 74 6.46 -4.28 18.41
CA ILE A 74 7.65 -4.14 17.56
C ILE A 74 8.85 -3.67 18.37
N GLU A 75 8.71 -2.65 19.21
CA GLU A 75 9.79 -2.17 20.06
C GLU A 75 10.31 -3.25 21.01
N GLU A 76 9.41 -4.04 21.60
CA GLU A 76 9.77 -5.17 22.45
C GLU A 76 10.50 -6.28 21.67
N LEU A 77 9.97 -6.62 20.48
CA LEU A 77 10.57 -7.62 19.60
C LEU A 77 11.98 -7.21 19.17
N VAL A 78 12.17 -5.93 18.83
CA VAL A 78 13.47 -5.39 18.43
C VAL A 78 14.41 -5.28 19.64
N ARG A 79 13.94 -4.87 20.82
CA ARG A 79 14.81 -4.74 22.00
C ARG A 79 15.26 -6.09 22.58
N GLY A 80 14.46 -7.14 22.37
CA GLY A 80 14.74 -8.48 22.87
C GLY A 80 15.95 -9.16 22.23
N GLU A 81 16.27 -10.36 22.72
CA GLU A 81 17.28 -11.22 22.10
C GLU A 81 16.76 -11.77 20.76
N ARG A 82 17.43 -11.39 19.67
CA ARG A 82 17.08 -11.81 18.32
C ARG A 82 18.01 -12.93 17.87
N ARG A 83 17.46 -14.07 17.49
CA ARG A 83 18.22 -15.21 16.92
C ARG A 83 18.24 -15.23 15.40
N VAL A 84 17.28 -14.55 14.79
CA VAL A 84 17.03 -14.50 13.36
C VAL A 84 16.74 -13.05 12.95
N PRO A 85 17.03 -12.66 11.71
CA PRO A 85 16.70 -11.33 11.21
C PRO A 85 15.19 -11.07 11.27
N ILE A 86 14.86 -9.79 11.41
CA ILE A 86 13.46 -9.32 11.43
C ILE A 86 13.25 -8.40 10.24
N ILE A 87 12.16 -8.63 9.50
CA ILE A 87 11.66 -7.75 8.45
C ILE A 87 10.40 -7.06 8.97
N ILE A 88 10.39 -5.73 8.93
CA ILE A 88 9.22 -4.91 9.28
C ILE A 88 8.70 -4.23 8.01
N ASP A 89 7.47 -4.56 7.62
CA ASP A 89 6.75 -3.93 6.49
C ASP A 89 5.79 -2.84 6.97
N PHE A 90 6.12 -1.59 6.67
CA PHE A 90 5.21 -0.47 6.87
C PHE A 90 4.30 -0.33 5.66
N TYR A 91 3.00 -0.54 5.88
CA TYR A 91 1.99 -0.58 4.83
C TYR A 91 0.74 0.22 5.20
N ALA A 92 -0.16 0.39 4.22
CA ALA A 92 -1.52 0.87 4.44
C ALA A 92 -2.50 0.07 3.58
N THR A 93 -3.76 -0.03 4.02
CA THR A 93 -4.78 -0.86 3.35
C THR A 93 -5.20 -0.34 1.97
N TRP A 94 -5.06 0.97 1.73
CA TRP A 94 -5.36 1.63 0.46
C TRP A 94 -4.17 1.70 -0.50
N CYS A 95 -3.00 1.23 -0.06
CA CYS A 95 -1.77 1.30 -0.85
C CYS A 95 -1.68 0.14 -1.84
N GLY A 96 -1.90 0.43 -3.13
CA GLY A 96 -1.82 -0.56 -4.21
C GLY A 96 -0.49 -1.33 -4.27
N PRO A 97 0.68 -0.66 -4.28
CA PRO A 97 1.97 -1.34 -4.26
C PRO A 97 2.19 -2.21 -3.01
N CYS A 98 1.62 -1.83 -1.86
CA CYS A 98 1.73 -2.60 -0.63
C CYS A 98 1.01 -3.94 -0.71
N ILE A 99 -0.12 -4.01 -1.44
CA ILE A 99 -0.84 -5.28 -1.67
C ILE A 99 0.05 -6.28 -2.44
N LEU A 100 0.84 -5.80 -3.40
CA LEU A 100 1.80 -6.64 -4.13
C LEU A 100 2.96 -7.05 -3.21
N MET A 101 3.50 -6.11 -2.45
CA MET A 101 4.58 -6.40 -1.49
C MET A 101 4.17 -7.48 -0.48
N ALA A 102 2.95 -7.41 0.05
CA ALA A 102 2.43 -8.39 0.99
C ALA A 102 2.42 -9.82 0.42
N GLN A 103 2.19 -10.00 -0.89
CA GLN A 103 2.23 -11.32 -1.54
C GLN A 103 3.67 -11.86 -1.61
N GLU A 104 4.62 -11.00 -1.94
CA GLU A 104 6.05 -11.37 -1.97
C GLU A 104 6.56 -11.71 -0.57
N LEU A 105 6.18 -10.93 0.45
CA LEU A 105 6.54 -11.19 1.84
C LEU A 105 5.92 -12.47 2.40
N GLU A 106 4.70 -12.83 2.00
CA GLU A 106 4.09 -14.10 2.42
C GLU A 106 4.83 -15.30 1.82
N MET A 107 5.21 -15.23 0.53
CA MET A 107 6.06 -16.26 -0.08
C MET A 107 7.41 -16.37 0.65
N LEU A 108 8.02 -15.23 0.96
CA LEU A 108 9.28 -15.18 1.71
C LEU A 108 9.12 -15.74 3.14
N ALA A 109 7.99 -15.48 3.80
CA ALA A 109 7.71 -15.97 5.14
C ALA A 109 7.58 -17.50 5.17
N VAL A 110 7.01 -18.11 4.11
CA VAL A 110 6.98 -19.57 3.95
C VAL A 110 8.39 -20.14 3.77
N GLU A 111 9.21 -19.50 2.94
CA GLU A 111 10.59 -19.93 2.66
C GLU A 111 11.50 -19.81 3.90
N TYR A 112 11.32 -18.75 4.68
CA TYR A 112 12.19 -18.39 5.81
C TYR A 112 11.51 -18.56 7.19
N GLU A 113 10.45 -19.37 7.31
CA GLU A 113 9.64 -19.52 8.55
C GLU A 113 10.48 -19.71 9.83
N LYS A 114 11.63 -20.39 9.73
CA LYS A 114 12.55 -20.66 10.85
C LYS A 114 13.79 -19.76 10.87
N ASN A 115 14.02 -19.01 9.80
CA ASN A 115 15.26 -18.28 9.53
C ASN A 115 15.06 -16.75 9.53
N ALA A 116 13.82 -16.26 9.49
CA ALA A 116 13.49 -14.84 9.60
C ALA A 116 12.12 -14.67 10.25
N ILE A 117 11.93 -13.52 10.91
CA ILE A 117 10.63 -13.09 11.43
C ILE A 117 10.13 -11.96 10.53
N ILE A 118 8.93 -12.09 9.96
CA ILE A 118 8.35 -11.07 9.08
C ILE A 118 7.08 -10.53 9.74
N VAL A 119 7.03 -9.22 9.93
CA VAL A 119 5.94 -8.53 10.61
C VAL A 119 5.52 -7.30 9.80
N LYS A 120 4.27 -6.89 9.95
CA LYS A 120 3.73 -5.71 9.25
C LYS A 120 3.13 -4.72 10.22
N VAL A 121 3.28 -3.44 9.92
CA VAL A 121 2.80 -2.31 10.70
C VAL A 121 1.92 -1.45 9.82
N ASP A 122 0.69 -1.25 10.26
CA ASP A 122 -0.27 -0.40 9.56
C ASP A 122 0.00 1.06 9.92
N THR A 123 0.45 1.84 8.94
CA THR A 123 0.80 3.25 9.18
C THR A 123 -0.40 4.13 9.44
N ASP A 124 -1.62 3.68 9.11
CA ASP A 124 -2.85 4.40 9.42
C ASP A 124 -3.27 4.22 10.89
N GLU A 125 -2.89 3.10 11.51
CA GLU A 125 -3.16 2.86 12.93
C GLU A 125 -2.02 3.37 13.82
N GLU A 126 -0.76 3.18 13.38
CA GLU A 126 0.45 3.49 14.13
C GLU A 126 1.17 4.74 13.58
N HIS A 127 0.42 5.83 13.39
CA HIS A 127 0.92 7.06 12.74
C HIS A 127 2.17 7.65 13.40
N GLN A 128 2.19 7.76 14.74
CA GLN A 128 3.32 8.35 15.46
C GLN A 128 4.58 7.50 15.30
N PHE A 129 4.44 6.18 15.40
CA PHE A 129 5.54 5.25 15.23
C PHE A 129 6.11 5.29 13.80
N ALA A 130 5.24 5.36 12.78
CA ALA A 130 5.67 5.55 11.40
C ALA A 130 6.45 6.86 11.20
N GLN A 131 6.04 7.95 11.88
CA GLN A 131 6.76 9.22 11.86
C GLN A 131 8.13 9.13 12.55
N ASP A 132 8.19 8.51 13.72
CA ASP A 132 9.42 8.35 14.49
C ASP A 132 10.45 7.49 13.73
N MET A 133 9.96 6.47 13.01
CA MET A 133 10.74 5.63 12.10
C MET A 133 11.01 6.29 10.73
N GLN A 134 10.62 7.55 10.55
CA GLN A 134 10.83 8.34 9.33
C GLN A 134 10.27 7.68 8.05
N VAL A 135 9.14 7.00 8.16
CA VAL A 135 8.43 6.41 7.01
C VAL A 135 7.79 7.52 6.18
N ARG A 136 8.41 7.85 5.04
CA ARG A 136 7.94 8.92 4.12
C ARG A 136 7.15 8.41 2.93
N GLY A 137 7.14 7.10 2.70
CA GLY A 137 6.49 6.46 1.56
C GLY A 137 6.21 5.00 1.84
N LEU A 138 5.26 4.44 1.10
CA LEU A 138 4.81 3.06 1.27
C LEU A 138 5.03 2.23 0.00
N PRO A 139 5.31 0.92 0.13
CA PRO A 139 5.75 0.28 1.37
C PRO A 139 7.14 0.77 1.79
N THR A 140 7.46 0.71 3.07
CA THR A 140 8.85 0.84 3.56
C THR A 140 9.20 -0.41 4.33
N LEU A 141 10.31 -1.05 3.98
CA LEU A 141 10.81 -2.22 4.69
C LEU A 141 12.04 -1.85 5.52
N PHE A 142 12.12 -2.41 6.72
CA PHE A 142 13.33 -2.44 7.53
C PHE A 142 13.77 -3.89 7.73
N PHE A 143 15.06 -4.15 7.49
CA PHE A 143 15.72 -5.42 7.75
C PHE A 143 16.66 -5.23 8.93
N ILE A 144 16.35 -5.90 10.03
CA ILE A 144 17.07 -5.80 11.29
C ILE A 144 17.86 -7.09 11.49
N SER A 145 19.19 -6.96 11.57
CA SER A 145 20.09 -8.10 11.80
C SER A 145 19.92 -8.65 13.23
N PRO A 146 20.17 -9.95 13.47
CA PRO A 146 20.34 -10.48 14.81
C PRO A 146 21.40 -9.73 15.61
N ASP A 147 22.49 -9.29 14.96
CA ASP A 147 23.59 -8.56 15.60
C ASP A 147 23.15 -7.13 16.01
N PRO A 148 23.17 -6.78 17.30
CA PRO A 148 22.82 -5.44 17.75
C PRO A 148 23.77 -4.34 17.31
N ASN A 149 24.97 -4.68 16.82
CA ASN A 149 25.93 -3.70 16.32
C ASN A 149 25.76 -3.39 14.83
N LYS A 150 24.98 -4.19 14.09
CA LYS A 150 24.71 -3.94 12.68
C LYS A 150 23.49 -3.03 12.53
N GLU A 151 23.64 -1.96 11.77
CA GLU A 151 22.56 -1.03 11.47
C GLU A 151 21.48 -1.69 10.60
N ALA A 152 20.23 -1.28 10.79
CA ALA A 152 19.11 -1.78 10.00
C ALA A 152 19.22 -1.31 8.54
N ILE A 153 18.99 -2.22 7.60
CA ILE A 153 18.90 -1.88 6.18
C ILE A 153 17.47 -1.42 5.90
N ARG A 154 17.31 -0.31 5.19
CA ARG A 154 16.01 0.28 4.87
C ARG A 154 15.80 0.36 3.36
N THR A 155 14.63 -0.06 2.89
CA THR A 155 14.22 0.08 1.49
C THR A 155 12.87 0.78 1.40
N GLU A 156 12.72 1.71 0.46
CA GLU A 156 11.46 2.39 0.17
C GLU A 156 10.90 1.90 -1.18
N GLY A 157 9.58 1.71 -1.25
CA GLY A 157 8.87 1.30 -2.45
C GLY A 157 8.83 -0.21 -2.67
N LEU A 158 8.19 -0.60 -3.78
CA LEU A 158 8.08 -2.00 -4.18
C LEU A 158 9.43 -2.51 -4.69
N ILE A 159 10.00 -3.49 -3.98
CA ILE A 159 11.21 -4.21 -4.36
C ILE A 159 10.90 -5.67 -4.77
N PRO A 160 11.68 -6.28 -5.68
CA PRO A 160 11.48 -7.67 -6.06
C PRO A 160 11.93 -8.62 -4.95
N ILE A 161 11.31 -9.79 -4.85
CA ILE A 161 11.64 -10.82 -3.86
C ILE A 161 13.09 -11.27 -3.88
N GLN A 162 13.75 -11.28 -5.05
CA GLN A 162 15.17 -11.66 -5.12
C GLN A 162 16.05 -10.69 -4.34
N MET A 163 15.73 -9.39 -4.35
CA MET A 163 16.47 -8.41 -3.55
C MET A 163 16.28 -8.66 -2.05
N MET A 164 15.07 -9.07 -1.63
CA MET A 164 14.82 -9.43 -0.23
C MET A 164 15.62 -10.67 0.18
N ARG A 165 15.70 -11.69 -0.68
CA ARG A 165 16.55 -12.87 -0.46
C ARG A 165 18.02 -12.49 -0.36
N ASP A 166 18.51 -11.67 -1.29
CA ASP A 166 19.90 -11.24 -1.31
C ASP A 166 20.28 -10.51 -0.01
N ILE A 167 19.39 -9.67 0.53
CA ILE A 167 19.58 -9.01 1.82
C ILE A 167 19.59 -10.03 2.96
N LEU A 168 18.63 -10.96 3.01
CA LEU A 168 18.57 -11.98 4.06
C LEU A 168 19.78 -12.92 4.06
N ASP A 169 20.27 -13.32 2.89
CA ASP A 169 21.29 -14.35 2.76
C ASP A 169 22.72 -13.80 2.85
N ASN A 170 22.94 -12.56 2.39
CA ASN A 170 24.29 -11.99 2.32
C ASN A 170 24.55 -10.87 3.34
N GLU A 171 23.50 -10.20 3.82
CA GLU A 171 23.63 -9.03 4.69
C GLU A 171 23.11 -9.25 6.11
N MET A 172 22.37 -10.32 6.43
CA MET A 172 21.82 -10.48 7.79
C MET A 172 22.67 -11.31 8.73
#